data_AF-A0A257H2J8-F1
#
_entry.id   AF-A0A257H2J8-F1
#
_cell.length_a   1.000
_cell.length_b   1.000
_cell.length_c   1.000
_cell.angle_alpha   90.00
_cell.angle_beta   90.00
_cell.angle_gamma   90.00
#
_symmetry.space_group_name_H-M   'P 1'
#
loop_
_entity.id
_entity.type
_entity.pdbx_description
1 polymer ?
#
loop_
_entity_poly.entity_id
_entity_poly.type
_entity_poly.pdbx_seq_one_letter_code
_entity_poly.pdbx_strand_id
1 'polypeptide(L)'
;DPAQRSEQARQWADARRAALLQAGQSFVSETVFSHASKLALIQEAQAAGFFVMLLVVALDQPERLLERVAQRVLEGGHPVPPERILTRYPRTLAHLTQAVRLANAAILYDSADVTPGTHTAVATCKGD
;
A
#
# COMPACT_ATOMS: atom_id res chain seq x y z
N ASP A 1 -8.93 23.85 4.45
CA ASP A 1 -9.86 22.73 4.22
C ASP A 1 -9.12 21.38 4.24
N PRO A 2 -9.52 20.38 5.06
CA PRO A 2 -8.95 19.03 5.05
C PRO A 2 -8.98 18.32 3.68
N ALA A 3 -10.04 18.50 2.88
CA ALA A 3 -10.14 17.85 1.58
C ALA A 3 -9.10 18.40 0.59
N GLN A 4 -8.98 19.73 0.53
CA GLN A 4 -7.94 20.40 -0.24
C GLN A 4 -6.52 19.97 0.16
N ARG A 5 -6.23 19.87 1.47
CA ARG A 5 -4.91 19.39 1.95
C ARG A 5 -4.62 17.95 1.53
N SER A 6 -5.61 17.08 1.59
CA SER A 6 -5.47 15.69 1.14
C SER A 6 -5.17 15.61 -0.36
N GLU A 7 -5.82 16.45 -1.17
CA GLU A 7 -5.61 16.50 -2.61
C GLU A 7 -4.22 17.05 -2.96
N GLN A 8 -3.79 18.14 -2.31
CA GLN A 8 -2.44 18.69 -2.48
C GLN A 8 -1.35 17.68 -2.09
N ALA A 9 -1.52 16.97 -0.97
CA ALA A 9 -0.58 15.93 -0.55
C ALA A 9 -0.49 14.79 -1.58
N ARG A 10 -1.62 14.39 -2.17
CA ARG A 10 -1.67 13.39 -3.24
C ARG A 10 -0.91 13.85 -4.48
N GLN A 11 -1.18 15.07 -4.96
CA GLN A 11 -0.53 15.66 -6.12
C GLN A 11 0.98 15.80 -5.92
N TRP A 12 1.41 16.27 -4.75
CA TRP A 12 2.82 16.37 -4.41
C TRP A 12 3.50 15.00 -4.42
N ALA A 13 2.88 13.97 -3.83
CA ALA A 13 3.42 12.62 -3.82
C ALA A 13 3.48 11.99 -5.22
N ASP A 14 2.46 12.24 -6.07
CA ASP A 14 2.45 11.81 -7.47
C ASP A 14 3.60 12.46 -8.26
N ALA A 15 3.77 13.78 -8.15
CA ALA A 15 4.85 14.51 -8.80
C ALA A 15 6.24 14.08 -8.32
N ARG A 16 6.40 13.86 -7.00
CA ARG A 16 7.67 13.41 -6.42
C ARG A 16 8.06 12.02 -6.93
N ARG A 17 7.12 11.08 -7.01
CA ARG A 17 7.38 9.75 -7.59
C ARG A 17 7.77 9.84 -9.06
N ALA A 18 7.05 10.62 -9.85
CA ALA A 18 7.37 10.79 -11.27
C ALA A 18 8.79 11.34 -11.47
N ALA A 19 9.19 12.35 -10.68
CA ALA A 19 10.54 12.90 -10.74
C ALA A 19 11.63 11.89 -10.34
N LEU A 20 11.38 11.07 -9.32
CA LEU A 20 12.33 10.03 -8.86
C LEU A 20 12.46 8.89 -9.89
N LEU A 21 11.35 8.47 -10.49
CA LEU A 21 11.34 7.50 -11.59
C LEU A 21 12.15 8.00 -12.79
N GLN A 22 11.90 9.23 -13.24
CA GLN A 22 12.63 9.84 -14.35
C GLN A 22 14.13 9.98 -14.06
N ALA A 23 14.48 10.25 -12.80
CA ALA A 23 15.87 10.38 -12.38
C ALA A 23 16.57 9.04 -12.11
N GLY A 24 15.88 7.89 -12.22
CA GLY A 24 16.45 6.58 -11.88
C GLY A 24 16.78 6.43 -10.39
N GLN A 25 16.20 7.25 -9.51
CA GLN A 25 16.50 7.25 -8.08
C GLN A 25 15.58 6.31 -7.33
N SER A 26 16.15 5.44 -6.49
CA SER A 26 15.39 4.51 -5.65
C SER A 26 14.47 5.24 -4.68
N PHE A 27 13.25 4.74 -4.49
CA PHE A 27 12.26 5.31 -3.59
C PHE A 27 11.30 4.26 -3.02
N VAL A 28 10.61 4.64 -1.94
CA VAL A 28 9.53 3.85 -1.34
C VAL A 28 8.22 4.61 -1.52
N SER A 29 7.15 3.89 -1.87
CA SER A 29 5.80 4.45 -1.95
C SER A 29 4.84 3.64 -1.08
N GLU A 30 4.49 4.18 0.08
CA GLU A 30 3.45 3.61 0.93
C GLU A 30 2.04 3.94 0.39
N THR A 31 1.15 2.95 0.36
CA THR A 31 -0.23 3.14 -0.10
C THR A 31 -1.14 2.00 0.37
N VAL A 32 -2.44 2.29 0.52
CA VAL A 32 -3.48 1.27 0.73
C VAL A 32 -3.71 0.39 -0.51
N PHE A 33 -3.09 0.73 -1.65
CA PHE A 33 -3.10 -0.07 -2.88
C PHE A 33 -4.51 -0.30 -3.48
N SER A 34 -5.47 0.58 -3.16
CA SER A 34 -6.88 0.40 -3.52
C SER A 34 -7.25 1.00 -4.89
N HIS A 35 -6.30 1.32 -5.76
CA HIS A 35 -6.57 1.96 -7.07
C HIS A 35 -5.62 1.42 -8.14
N ALA A 36 -6.12 1.25 -9.36
CA ALA A 36 -5.38 0.63 -10.47
C ALA A 36 -4.08 1.38 -10.85
N SER A 37 -3.99 2.69 -10.55
CA SER A 37 -2.76 3.46 -10.78
C SER A 37 -1.53 2.92 -10.04
N LYS A 38 -1.70 2.06 -9.03
CA LYS A 38 -0.57 1.41 -8.35
C LYS A 38 0.01 0.25 -9.14
N LEU A 39 -0.78 -0.40 -10.00
CA LEU A 39 -0.30 -1.38 -10.97
C LEU A 39 0.50 -0.67 -12.08
N ALA A 40 -0.02 0.45 -12.58
CA ALA A 40 0.69 1.29 -13.56
C ALA A 40 2.06 1.74 -13.04
N LEU A 41 2.14 2.17 -11.77
CA LEU A 41 3.40 2.55 -11.13
C LEU A 41 4.43 1.41 -11.12
N ILE A 42 4.01 0.17 -10.88
CA ILE A 42 4.90 -1.00 -10.92
C ILE A 42 5.43 -1.20 -12.35
N GLN A 43 4.53 -1.17 -13.34
CA GLN A 43 4.89 -1.36 -14.74
C GLN A 43 5.82 -0.26 -15.25
N GLU A 44 5.56 1.00 -14.91
CA GLU A 44 6.41 2.15 -15.23
C GLU A 44 7.80 2.00 -14.62
N ALA A 45 7.89 1.60 -13.35
CA ALA A 45 9.17 1.36 -12.68
C ALA A 45 9.96 0.23 -13.35
N GLN A 46 9.32 -0.89 -13.70
CA GLN A 46 9.97 -1.99 -14.41
C GLN A 46 10.44 -1.59 -15.80
N ALA A 47 9.63 -0.84 -16.55
CA ALA A 47 10.02 -0.31 -17.85
C ALA A 47 11.21 0.65 -17.76
N ALA A 48 11.36 1.37 -16.64
CA ALA A 48 12.51 2.20 -16.33
C ALA A 48 13.71 1.43 -15.75
N GLY A 49 13.66 0.09 -15.69
CA GLY A 49 14.76 -0.76 -15.25
C GLY A 49 14.92 -0.90 -13.74
N PHE A 50 13.89 -0.51 -12.95
CA PHE A 50 13.92 -0.68 -11.50
C PHE A 50 13.67 -2.13 -11.10
N PHE A 51 14.33 -2.54 -10.03
CA PHE A 51 13.89 -3.69 -9.24
C PHE A 51 12.72 -3.27 -8.35
N VAL A 52 11.55 -3.89 -8.54
CA VAL A 52 10.35 -3.62 -7.74
C VAL A 52 10.18 -4.68 -6.66
N MET A 53 10.32 -4.26 -5.40
CA MET A 53 9.99 -5.04 -4.22
C MET A 53 8.63 -4.61 -3.67
N LEU A 54 7.70 -5.56 -3.52
CA LEU A 54 6.41 -5.34 -2.89
C LEU A 54 6.42 -5.89 -1.46
N LEU A 55 6.18 -5.02 -0.48
CA LEU A 55 5.94 -5.42 0.91
C LEU A 55 4.45 -5.26 1.20
N VAL A 56 3.77 -6.37 1.48
CA VAL A 56 2.32 -6.39 1.71
C VAL A 56 2.06 -6.70 3.17
N VAL A 57 1.30 -5.85 3.83
CA VAL A 57 0.79 -6.10 5.19
C VAL A 57 -0.72 -6.20 5.10
N ALA A 58 -1.26 -7.36 5.42
CA ALA A 58 -2.69 -7.66 5.29
C ALA A 58 -3.22 -8.37 6.54
N LEU A 59 -4.55 -8.41 6.65
CA LEU A 59 -5.29 -9.13 7.68
C LEU A 59 -6.20 -10.19 7.03
N ASP A 60 -6.39 -11.30 7.73
CA ASP A 60 -7.40 -12.30 7.38
C ASP A 60 -8.83 -11.74 7.48
N GLN A 61 -9.08 -10.89 8.50
CA GLN A 61 -10.38 -10.33 8.84
C GLN A 61 -10.35 -8.79 8.73
N PRO A 62 -10.94 -8.19 7.67
CA PRO A 62 -10.91 -6.74 7.47
C PRO A 62 -11.64 -5.95 8.55
N GLU A 63 -12.55 -6.58 9.31
CA GLU A 63 -13.27 -5.97 10.43
C GLU A 63 -12.31 -5.51 11.53
N ARG A 64 -11.18 -6.20 11.72
CA ARG A 64 -10.11 -5.81 12.66
C ARG A 64 -9.47 -4.46 12.31
N LEU A 65 -9.58 -4.00 11.05
CA LEU A 65 -9.12 -2.66 10.66
C LEU A 65 -9.96 -1.56 11.31
N LEU A 66 -11.23 -1.81 11.62
CA LEU A 66 -12.12 -0.84 12.26
C LEU A 66 -11.61 -0.49 13.65
N GLU A 67 -11.26 -1.51 14.43
CA GLU A 67 -10.67 -1.37 15.77
C GLU A 67 -9.33 -0.63 15.71
N ARG A 68 -8.47 -0.97 14.74
CA ARG A 68 -7.20 -0.26 14.54
C ARG A 68 -7.37 1.21 14.19
N VAL A 69 -8.35 1.54 13.35
CA VAL A 69 -8.65 2.95 13.04
C VAL A 69 -9.23 3.65 14.27
N ALA A 70 -10.11 3.00 15.03
CA ALA A 70 -10.65 3.56 16.28
C ALA A 70 -9.52 3.86 17.28
N GLN A 71 -8.61 2.90 17.50
CA GLN A 71 -7.45 3.08 18.36
C GLN A 71 -6.55 4.23 17.88
N ARG A 72 -6.23 4.27 16.59
CA ARG A 72 -5.43 5.36 16.01
C ARG A 72 -6.09 6.72 16.18
N VAL A 73 -7.42 6.80 16.11
CA VAL A 73 -8.16 8.06 16.36
C VAL A 73 -8.02 8.49 17.82
N LEU A 74 -8.07 7.55 18.77
CA LEU A 74 -7.79 7.85 20.19
C LEU A 74 -6.36 8.38 20.39
N GLU A 75 -5.41 7.91 19.59
CA GLU A 75 -4.01 8.35 19.58
C GLU A 75 -3.77 9.66 18.79
N GLY A 76 -4.83 10.32 18.30
CA GLY A 76 -4.75 11.60 17.60
C GLY A 76 -4.63 11.52 16.07
N GLY A 77 -4.80 10.34 15.49
CA GLY A 77 -4.83 10.14 14.04
C GLY A 77 -6.17 10.50 13.38
N HIS A 78 -6.21 10.43 12.05
CA HIS A 78 -7.41 10.81 11.28
C HIS A 78 -8.45 9.67 11.21
N PRO A 79 -9.75 9.96 11.42
CA PRO A 79 -10.82 8.98 11.24
C PRO A 79 -10.98 8.60 9.76
N VAL A 80 -11.40 7.36 9.53
CA VAL A 80 -11.81 6.90 8.20
C VAL A 80 -13.17 6.23 8.37
N PRO A 81 -14.18 6.57 7.55
CA PRO A 81 -15.49 5.93 7.66
C PRO A 81 -15.39 4.40 7.50
N PRO A 82 -16.06 3.60 8.36
CA PRO A 82 -16.00 2.14 8.32
C PRO A 82 -16.31 1.54 6.94
N GLU A 83 -17.32 2.07 6.25
CA GLU A 83 -17.72 1.64 4.92
C GLU A 83 -16.60 1.86 3.90
N ARG A 84 -15.82 2.94 4.04
CA ARG A 84 -14.67 3.22 3.16
C ARG A 84 -13.53 2.24 3.41
N ILE A 85 -13.35 1.77 4.64
CA ILE A 85 -12.35 0.77 5.00
C ILE A 85 -12.74 -0.57 4.37
N LEU A 86 -13.95 -1.05 4.67
CA LEU A 86 -14.42 -2.37 4.25
C LEU A 86 -14.60 -2.48 2.72
N THR A 87 -15.12 -1.45 2.06
CA THR A 87 -15.30 -1.46 0.58
C THR A 87 -13.98 -1.44 -0.19
N ARG A 88 -12.91 -0.89 0.39
CA ARG A 88 -11.59 -0.86 -0.25
C ARG A 88 -10.87 -2.19 -0.17
N TYR A 89 -11.10 -2.96 0.89
CA TYR A 89 -10.30 -4.15 1.18
C TYR A 89 -10.31 -5.19 0.06
N PRO A 90 -11.47 -5.61 -0.49
CA PRO A 90 -11.50 -6.58 -1.59
C PRO A 90 -10.78 -6.06 -2.84
N ARG A 91 -10.93 -4.76 -3.14
CA ARG A 91 -10.27 -4.12 -4.29
C ARG A 91 -8.75 -4.05 -4.10
N THR A 92 -8.29 -3.75 -2.89
CA THR A 92 -6.87 -3.80 -2.53
C THR A 92 -6.32 -5.22 -2.76
N LEU A 93 -6.98 -6.26 -2.26
CA LEU A 93 -6.55 -7.65 -2.48
C LEU A 93 -6.53 -8.03 -3.97
N ALA A 94 -7.54 -7.61 -4.74
CA ALA A 94 -7.59 -7.86 -6.18
C ALA A 94 -6.41 -7.22 -6.94
N HIS A 95 -6.05 -5.97 -6.58
CA HIS A 95 -4.88 -5.32 -7.14
C HIS A 95 -3.58 -5.98 -6.67
N LEU A 96 -3.46 -6.34 -5.40
CA LEU A 96 -2.27 -7.02 -4.87
C LEU A 96 -2.03 -8.37 -5.55
N THR A 97 -3.09 -9.12 -5.84
CA THR A 97 -3.00 -10.40 -6.58
C THR A 97 -2.38 -10.20 -7.97
N GLN A 98 -2.64 -9.07 -8.63
CA GLN A 98 -1.99 -8.73 -9.90
C GLN A 98 -0.56 -8.24 -9.67
N ALA A 99 -0.35 -7.36 -8.68
CA ALA A 99 0.94 -6.75 -8.36
C ALA A 99 2.01 -7.78 -7.99
N VAL A 100 1.66 -8.84 -7.26
CA VAL A 100 2.58 -9.92 -6.87
C VAL A 100 3.14 -10.65 -8.09
N ARG A 101 2.38 -10.72 -9.19
CA ARG A 101 2.85 -11.32 -10.46
C ARG A 101 3.68 -10.36 -11.31
N LEU A 102 3.50 -9.06 -11.09
CA LEU A 102 4.26 -8.03 -11.80
C LEU A 102 5.61 -7.77 -11.13
N ALA A 103 5.64 -7.66 -9.80
CA ALA A 103 6.83 -7.28 -9.04
C ALA A 103 7.97 -8.31 -9.16
N ASN A 104 9.23 -7.84 -9.07
CA ASN A 104 10.40 -8.72 -9.08
C ASN A 104 10.50 -9.56 -7.81
N ALA A 105 10.02 -9.04 -6.69
CA ALA A 105 9.86 -9.79 -5.46
C ALA A 105 8.67 -9.25 -4.67
N ALA A 106 7.99 -10.13 -3.94
CA ALA A 106 6.97 -9.76 -2.98
C ALA A 106 7.14 -10.54 -1.67
N ILE A 107 6.92 -9.86 -0.56
CA ILE A 107 6.80 -10.49 0.77
C ILE A 107 5.45 -10.10 1.34
N LEU A 108 4.67 -11.10 1.74
CA LEU A 108 3.37 -10.92 2.37
C LEU A 108 3.53 -11.19 3.86
N TYR A 109 3.07 -10.24 4.66
CA TYR A 109 3.03 -10.31 6.12
C TYR A 109 1.60 -10.40 6.59
N ASP A 110 1.35 -11.38 7.46
CA ASP A 110 0.16 -11.37 8.29
C ASP A 110 0.40 -10.45 9.49
N SER A 111 -0.56 -9.56 9.71
CA SER A 111 -0.56 -8.60 10.79
C SER A 111 -1.59 -8.94 11.85
N ALA A 112 -2.11 -10.17 11.97
CA ALA A 112 -3.12 -10.52 12.97
C ALA A 112 -2.82 -9.99 14.39
N ASP A 113 -1.55 -10.00 14.79
CA ASP A 113 -1.05 -9.39 16.03
C ASP A 113 -0.47 -7.98 15.80
N VAL A 114 -0.82 -7.04 16.69
CA VAL A 114 -0.40 -5.63 16.69
C VAL A 114 0.88 -5.38 17.51
N THR A 115 1.37 -6.40 18.20
CA THR A 115 2.59 -6.33 19.00
C THR A 115 3.81 -6.10 18.09
N PRO A 116 4.68 -5.11 18.36
CA PRO A 116 5.90 -4.91 17.59
C PRO A 116 6.74 -6.20 17.55
N GLY A 117 7.14 -6.62 16.35
CA GLY A 117 7.96 -7.82 16.14
C GLY A 117 7.18 -9.12 15.93
N THR A 118 5.85 -9.11 15.89
CA THR A 118 5.03 -10.32 15.68
C THR A 118 4.48 -10.47 14.26
N HIS A 119 4.77 -9.52 13.36
CA HIS A 119 4.47 -9.66 11.94
C HIS A 119 5.20 -10.86 11.35
N THR A 120 4.45 -11.84 10.87
CA THR A 120 5.00 -13.08 10.32
C THR A 120 4.94 -13.02 8.80
N ALA A 121 6.08 -13.25 8.14
CA ALA A 121 6.10 -13.43 6.70
C ALA A 121 5.40 -14.75 6.36
N VAL A 122 4.29 -14.68 5.64
CA VAL A 122 3.43 -15.83 5.30
C VAL A 122 3.63 -16.29 3.86
N ALA A 123 4.20 -15.46 2.99
CA ALA A 123 4.57 -15.85 1.64
C ALA A 123 5.70 -14.98 1.09
N THR A 124 6.55 -15.60 0.26
CA THR A 124 7.55 -14.92 -0.55
C THR A 124 7.34 -15.31 -2.01
N CYS A 125 7.20 -14.32 -2.88
CA CYS A 125 7.12 -14.52 -4.32
C CYS A 125 8.35 -13.91 -4.95
N LYS A 126 8.97 -14.64 -5.87
CA LYS A 126 10.05 -14.14 -6.71
C LYS A 126 9.48 -14.07 -8.13
N GLY A 127 9.57 -12.91 -8.76
CA GLY A 127 9.29 -12.77 -10.18
C GLY A 127 10.30 -13.58 -10.98
N ASP A 128 9.85 -14.13 -12.10
CA ASP A 128 10.67 -14.95 -13.01
C ASP A 128 11.88 -14.18 -13.57
#